data_AF-A0A0A8E7T8-F1
#
_entry.id   AF-A0A0A8E7T8-F1
#
_cell.length_a   1.000
_cell.length_b   1.000
_cell.length_c   1.000
_cell.angle_alpha   90.00
_cell.angle_beta   90.00
_cell.angle_gamma   90.00
#
_symmetry.space_group_name_H-M   'P 1'
#
loop_
_entity.id
_entity.type
_entity.pdbx_description
1 polymer ?
#
loop_
_entity_poly.entity_id
_entity_poly.type
_entity_poly.pdbx_seq_one_letter_code
_entity_poly.pdbx_strand_id
1 'polypeptide(L)'
;MTKKELKTQLVELYDFKINELEGKSLIELEKLLQKSASEKITLEKNPNKFFYIKSMPKPKQIQQKTSEKSGWIVFFAFVFVLLLAFILFLTIAFINRG
;
A
#
# COMPACT_ATOMS: atom_id res chain seq x y z
N MET A 1 -7.55 30.61 9.18
CA MET A 1 -6.70 30.67 7.98
C MET A 1 -7.56 31.15 6.82
N THR A 2 -7.15 32.16 6.09
CA THR A 2 -7.94 32.68 4.97
C THR A 2 -7.73 31.82 3.71
N LYS A 3 -8.71 31.79 2.79
CA LYS A 3 -8.60 31.05 1.52
C LYS A 3 -7.35 31.47 0.72
N LYS A 4 -6.93 32.74 0.86
CA LYS A 4 -5.73 33.30 0.22
C LYS A 4 -4.44 32.73 0.83
N GLU A 5 -4.33 32.70 2.16
CA GLU A 5 -3.19 32.10 2.88
C GLU A 5 -2.99 30.63 2.52
N LEU A 6 -4.07 29.85 2.47
CA LEU A 6 -4.02 28.43 2.10
C LEU A 6 -3.46 28.22 0.68
N LYS A 7 -3.87 29.06 -0.27
CA LYS A 7 -3.34 29.00 -1.65
C LYS A 7 -1.87 29.37 -1.69
N THR A 8 -1.47 30.44 -0.99
CA THR A 8 -0.07 30.86 -0.93
C THR A 8 0.82 29.76 -0.36
N GLN A 9 0.41 29.12 0.74
CA GLN A 9 1.16 28.00 1.32
C GLN A 9 1.26 26.80 0.38
N LEU A 10 0.19 26.46 -0.34
CA LEU A 10 0.22 25.38 -1.33
C LEU A 10 1.17 25.68 -2.49
N VAL A 11 1.24 26.94 -2.93
CA VAL A 11 2.14 27.36 -4.01
C VAL A 11 3.60 27.37 -3.54
N GLU A 12 3.88 28.01 -2.39
CA GLU A 12 5.24 28.21 -1.89
C GLU A 12 5.89 26.94 -1.32
N LEU A 13 5.13 26.13 -0.58
CA LEU A 13 5.68 24.97 0.13
C LEU A 13 5.62 23.67 -0.67
N TYR A 14 4.72 23.60 -1.65
CA TYR A 14 4.36 22.37 -2.36
C TYR A 14 4.25 22.53 -3.89
N ASP A 15 4.72 23.65 -4.46
CA ASP A 15 4.82 23.92 -5.91
C ASP A 15 3.50 23.77 -6.70
N PHE A 16 2.34 23.94 -6.06
CA PHE A 16 1.06 23.92 -6.79
C PHE A 16 0.92 25.14 -7.71
N LYS A 17 0.29 24.96 -8.88
CA LYS A 17 -0.06 26.08 -9.76
C LYS A 17 -1.30 26.79 -9.24
N ILE A 18 -1.28 28.13 -9.21
CA ILE A 18 -2.42 28.97 -8.78
C ILE A 18 -3.72 28.59 -9.51
N ASN A 19 -3.63 28.30 -10.81
CA ASN A 19 -4.76 27.91 -11.65
C ASN A 19 -5.46 26.62 -11.18
N GLU A 20 -4.74 25.68 -10.54
CA GLU A 20 -5.30 24.43 -10.01
C GLU A 20 -6.04 24.64 -8.68
N LEU A 21 -5.81 25.78 -8.04
CA LEU A 21 -6.34 26.15 -6.72
C LEU A 21 -7.50 27.14 -6.81
N GLU A 22 -7.71 27.79 -7.96
CA GLU A 22 -8.74 28.81 -8.14
C GLU A 22 -10.18 28.28 -8.02
N GLY A 23 -10.42 27.06 -8.51
CA GLY A 23 -11.73 26.41 -8.43
C GLY A 23 -12.03 25.67 -7.11
N LYS A 24 -11.06 25.54 -6.20
CA LYS A 24 -11.22 24.70 -5.00
C LYS A 24 -11.97 25.40 -3.87
N SER A 25 -12.77 24.64 -3.14
CA SER A 25 -13.42 25.10 -1.91
C SER A 25 -12.39 25.25 -0.77
N LEU A 26 -12.75 25.95 0.30
CA LEU A 26 -11.85 26.15 1.45
C LEU A 26 -11.50 24.81 2.12
N ILE A 27 -12.49 23.93 2.27
CA ILE A 27 -12.35 22.57 2.80
C ILE A 27 -11.43 21.72 1.90
N GLU A 28 -11.55 21.86 0.58
CA GLU A 28 -10.67 21.15 -0.35
C GLU A 28 -9.23 21.62 -0.27
N LEU A 29 -9.00 22.93 -0.10
CA LEU A 29 -7.66 23.49 0.05
C LEU A 29 -7.01 23.00 1.36
N GLU A 30 -7.76 22.93 2.46
CA GLU A 30 -7.27 22.38 3.72
C GLU A 30 -6.93 20.88 3.61
N LYS A 31 -7.80 20.09 3.00
CA LYS A 31 -7.52 18.66 2.74
C LYS A 31 -6.30 18.48 1.84
N LEU A 32 -6.15 19.32 0.81
CA LEU A 32 -5.00 19.27 -0.10
C LEU A 32 -3.70 19.60 0.63
N LEU A 33 -3.72 20.60 1.51
CA LEU A 33 -2.57 21.00 2.31
C LEU A 33 -2.17 19.89 3.30
N GLN A 34 -3.14 19.29 3.98
CA GLN A 34 -2.89 18.18 4.91
C GLN A 34 -2.33 16.95 4.19
N LYS A 35 -2.86 16.63 2.99
CA LYS A 35 -2.37 15.52 2.16
C LYS A 35 -0.95 15.78 1.64
N SER A 36 -0.67 16.99 1.19
CA SER A 36 0.66 17.35 0.67
C SER A 36 1.72 17.33 1.78
N ALA A 37 1.35 17.76 2.99
CA ALA A 37 2.21 17.67 4.17
C ALA A 37 2.55 16.22 4.52
N SER A 38 1.55 15.32 4.55
CA SER A 38 1.80 13.90 4.86
C SER A 38 2.59 13.18 3.78
N GLU A 39 2.36 13.50 2.49
CA GLU A 39 3.15 12.97 1.38
C GLU A 39 4.61 13.42 1.45
N LYS A 40 4.88 14.70 1.78
CA LYS A 40 6.24 15.22 1.97
C LYS A 40 6.97 14.53 3.12
N ILE A 41 6.31 14.37 4.27
CA ILE A 41 6.85 13.65 5.43
C ILE A 41 7.16 12.19 5.08
N THR A 42 6.25 11.53 4.36
CA THR A 42 6.44 10.14 3.93
C THR A 42 7.61 10.01 2.96
N LEU A 43 7.78 10.98 2.06
CA LEU A 43 8.91 11.04 1.15
C LEU A 43 10.25 11.27 1.86
N GLU A 44 10.29 12.18 2.83
CA GLU A 44 11.49 12.48 3.62
C GLU A 44 11.95 11.27 4.44
N LYS A 45 11.00 10.52 4.99
CA LYS A 45 11.24 9.29 5.77
C LYS A 45 11.51 8.07 4.90
N ASN A 46 11.27 8.13 3.59
CA ASN A 46 11.50 7.00 2.70
C ASN A 46 13.02 6.86 2.45
N PRO A 47 13.64 5.74 2.85
CA PRO A 47 15.07 5.52 2.61
C PRO A 47 15.43 5.50 1.11
N ASN A 48 14.44 5.23 0.23
CA ASN A 48 14.58 5.24 -1.22
C ASN A 48 14.16 6.58 -1.87
N LYS A 49 14.16 7.69 -1.12
CA LYS A 49 13.78 9.03 -1.63
C LYS A 49 14.58 9.50 -2.86
N PHE A 50 15.79 8.97 -3.06
CA PHE A 50 16.64 9.27 -4.22
C PHE A 50 15.98 8.95 -5.57
N PHE A 51 15.03 8.01 -5.62
CA PHE A 51 14.29 7.68 -6.85
C PHE A 51 13.07 8.58 -7.10
N TYR A 52 12.76 9.49 -6.17
CA TYR A 52 11.63 10.41 -6.26
C TYR A 52 12.08 11.84 -6.60
N ILE A 53 13.21 11.98 -7.29
CA ILE A 53 13.67 13.25 -7.86
C ILE A 53 12.64 13.71 -8.90
N LYS A 54 12.32 15.02 -8.94
CA LYS A 54 11.28 15.65 -9.77
C LYS A 54 11.28 15.25 -11.26
N SER A 55 12.38 14.73 -11.79
CA SER A 55 12.55 14.31 -13.19
C SER A 55 12.27 12.83 -13.46
N MET A 56 12.10 11.99 -12.42
CA MET A 56 11.78 10.58 -12.60
C MET A 56 10.27 10.33 -12.55
N PRO A 57 9.73 9.50 -13.46
CA PRO A 57 8.33 9.11 -13.42
C PRO A 57 8.05 8.42 -12.07
N LYS A 58 7.00 8.87 -11.37
CA LYS A 58 6.57 8.24 -10.11
C LYS A 58 6.46 6.73 -10.34
N PRO A 59 6.97 5.88 -9.43
CA PRO A 59 6.88 4.44 -9.60
C PRO A 59 5.40 4.08 -9.77
N LYS A 60 5.09 3.45 -10.92
CA LYS A 60 3.73 3.02 -11.23
C LYS A 60 3.31 2.11 -10.09
N GLN A 61 2.18 2.42 -9.43
CA GLN A 61 1.62 1.49 -8.46
C GLN A 61 1.14 0.27 -9.23
N ILE A 62 2.01 -0.72 -9.36
CA ILE A 62 1.68 -2.01 -9.96
C ILE A 62 0.78 -2.67 -8.92
N GLN A 63 -0.52 -2.75 -9.23
CA GLN A 63 -1.41 -3.62 -8.47
C GLN A 63 -0.84 -5.02 -8.59
N GLN A 64 -0.25 -5.52 -7.51
CA GLN A 64 0.25 -6.89 -7.46
C GLN A 64 -0.95 -7.80 -7.71
N LYS A 65 -1.01 -8.41 -8.89
CA LYS A 65 -1.97 -9.46 -9.20
C LYS A 65 -1.53 -10.76 -8.53
N THR A 66 -1.39 -10.75 -7.21
CA THR A 66 -1.24 -11.98 -6.44
C THR A 66 -2.62 -12.61 -6.33
N SER A 67 -2.83 -13.75 -7.00
CA SER A 67 -4.09 -14.49 -6.92
C SER A 67 -4.19 -15.18 -5.56
N GLU A 68 -4.75 -14.49 -4.56
CA GLU A 68 -4.99 -15.06 -3.23
C GLU A 68 -5.82 -16.35 -3.31
N LYS A 69 -6.77 -16.40 -4.25
CA LYS A 69 -7.64 -17.56 -4.48
C LYS A 69 -6.86 -18.82 -4.88
N SER A 70 -5.81 -18.68 -5.68
CA SER A 70 -4.96 -19.80 -6.09
C SER A 70 -4.08 -20.30 -4.95
N GLY A 71 -3.64 -19.41 -4.06
CA GLY A 71 -2.86 -19.78 -2.87
C GLY A 71 -3.63 -20.67 -1.90
N TRP A 72 -4.92 -20.39 -1.69
CA TRP A 72 -5.77 -21.20 -0.82
C TRP A 72 -5.96 -22.65 -1.32
N ILE A 73 -6.07 -22.85 -2.64
CA ILE A 73 -6.20 -24.19 -3.22
C ILE A 73 -4.97 -25.05 -2.90
N VAL A 74 -3.76 -24.47 -3.02
CA VAL A 74 -2.50 -25.18 -2.78
C VAL A 74 -2.34 -25.48 -1.28
N PHE A 75 -2.72 -24.53 -0.42
CA PHE A 75 -2.68 -24.71 1.03
C PHE A 75 -3.55 -25.89 1.48
N PHE A 76 -4.82 -25.96 1.03
CA PHE A 76 -5.71 -27.05 1.40
C PHE A 76 -5.26 -28.40 0.86
N ALA A 77 -4.72 -28.44 -0.36
CA ALA A 77 -4.16 -29.66 -0.93
C ALA A 77 -3.00 -30.20 -0.07
N PHE A 78 -2.11 -29.31 0.40
CA PHE A 78 -1.00 -29.70 1.26
C PHE A 78 -1.46 -30.21 2.63
N VAL A 79 -2.38 -29.50 3.29
CA VAL A 79 -2.96 -29.92 4.58
C VAL A 79 -3.62 -31.29 4.47
N PHE A 80 -4.34 -31.55 3.37
CA PHE A 80 -4.99 -32.82 3.14
C PHE A 80 -4.00 -33.99 3.01
N VAL A 81 -2.92 -33.81 2.24
CA VAL A 81 -1.86 -34.83 2.12
C VAL A 81 -1.23 -35.14 3.48
N LEU A 82 -1.01 -34.10 4.30
CA LEU A 82 -0.42 -34.23 5.63
C LEU A 82 -1.33 -35.02 6.58
N LEU A 83 -2.65 -34.78 6.52
CA LEU A 83 -3.66 -35.55 7.24
C LEU A 83 -3.69 -37.03 6.81
N LEU A 84 -3.63 -37.31 5.51
CA LEU A 84 -3.59 -38.69 5.01
C LEU A 84 -2.34 -39.43 5.48
N ALA A 85 -1.17 -38.79 5.42
CA ALA A 85 0.06 -39.35 5.94
C ALA A 85 -0.05 -39.63 7.44
N PHE A 86 -0.61 -38.70 8.22
CA PHE A 86 -0.82 -38.87 9.65
C PHE A 86 -1.73 -40.06 9.97
N ILE A 87 -2.85 -40.20 9.24
CA ILE A 87 -3.77 -41.34 9.41
C ILE A 87 -3.05 -42.66 9.08
N LEU A 88 -2.27 -42.70 8.00
CA LEU A 88 -1.46 -43.88 7.63
C LEU A 88 -0.46 -44.26 8.73
N PHE A 89 0.22 -43.28 9.32
CA PHE A 89 1.13 -43.55 10.43
C PHE A 89 0.39 -44.10 11.65
N LEU A 90 -0.78 -43.55 11.98
CA LEU A 90 -1.60 -44.05 13.08
C LEU A 90 -2.08 -45.48 12.82
N THR A 91 -2.63 -45.78 11.64
CA THR A 91 -3.13 -47.13 11.34
C THR A 91 -2.02 -48.17 11.41
N ILE A 92 -0.85 -47.89 10.84
CA ILE A 92 0.32 -48.78 10.93
C ILE A 92 0.75 -48.94 12.40
N ALA A 93 0.82 -47.87 13.17
CA ALA A 93 1.22 -47.91 14.57
C ALA A 93 0.26 -48.72 15.45
N PHE A 94 -1.05 -48.68 15.19
CA PHE A 94 -2.03 -49.47 15.92
C PHE A 94 -2.06 -50.94 15.48
N ILE A 95 -1.91 -51.22 14.18
CA ILE A 95 -1.82 -52.59 13.66
C ILE A 95 -0.58 -53.31 14.19
N ASN A 96 0.57 -52.61 14.25
CA ASN A 96 1.84 -53.21 14.67
C ASN A 96 1.99 -53.33 16.20
N ARG A 97 0.95 -52.98 16.97
CA ARG A 97 0.92 -53.02 18.44
C ARG A 97 -0.15 -53.98 18.99
N GLY A 98 -1.01 -54.51 18.12
CA GLY A 98 -1.98 -55.57 18.41
C GLY A 98 -1.43 -56.95 18.10
#